data_AF-A0A3S3HDR6-F1
#
_entry.id   AF-A0A3S3HDR6-F1
#
_cell.length_a   1.000
_cell.length_b   1.000
_cell.length_c   1.000
_cell.angle_alpha   90.00
_cell.angle_beta   90.00
_cell.angle_gamma   90.00
#
_symmetry.space_group_name_H-M   'P 1'
#
loop_
_entity.id
_entity.type
_entity.pdbx_description
1 polymer ?
#
loop_
_entity_poly.entity_id
_entity_poly.type
_entity_poly.pdbx_seq_one_letter_code
_entity_poly.pdbx_strand_id
1 'polypeptide(L)'
;MINKHPYIVAVVSGALFGATAMLAAIAVSAAPKVATDSTSLTSADLSAFGGAIVGAIVGGVIAYFLQMSALRAQKSEREQKDRQERQALAHALVFKMLSMVNNFAHFKLHVEECQSRVIAASGHTENPATYLLPIINLPMPVQLESAEMGMLLSLGDDRALNSVLEAAPIHNSILPAWAEYAVLRSEINAMMPPLIDMATGIGEVAFQQGSPVAVKFFEANQMAQQLIERATRDFAEASDTLKALVMLLRNKLGLKVSIGDVPARSASDVTA
;
A
#
# COMPACT_ATOMS: atom_id res chain seq x y z
N MET A 1 -4.23 14.73 25.84
CA MET A 1 -3.05 15.31 25.18
C MET A 1 -3.52 16.05 23.93
N ILE A 2 -3.68 17.37 24.02
CA ILE A 2 -4.20 18.21 22.94
C ILE A 2 -3.01 18.93 22.30
N ASN A 3 -2.63 18.48 21.11
CA ASN A 3 -1.53 19.05 20.35
C ASN A 3 -2.01 20.37 19.73
N LYS A 4 -1.57 21.50 20.30
CA LYS A 4 -1.96 22.85 19.87
C LYS A 4 -1.33 23.15 18.50
N HIS A 5 -2.16 23.45 17.51
CA HIS A 5 -1.77 23.80 16.15
C HIS A 5 -0.88 25.07 16.10
N PRO A 6 0.41 24.96 15.72
CA PRO A 6 1.30 26.13 15.61
C PRO A 6 0.98 27.05 14.43
N TYR A 7 0.20 26.59 13.45
CA TYR A 7 -0.11 27.32 12.22
C TYR A 7 -1.12 28.47 12.40
N ILE A 8 -2.00 28.40 13.41
CA ILE A 8 -2.99 29.46 13.68
C ILE A 8 -2.29 30.69 14.28
N VAL A 9 -1.21 30.49 15.05
CA VAL A 9 -0.47 31.60 15.67
C VAL A 9 0.31 32.42 14.63
N ALA A 10 0.83 31.78 13.58
CA ALA A 10 1.61 32.46 12.54
C ALA A 10 0.75 33.34 11.62
N VAL A 11 -0.45 32.88 11.23
CA VAL A 11 -1.35 33.64 10.35
C VAL A 11 -1.97 34.84 11.07
N VAL A 12 -2.32 34.69 12.35
CA VAL A 12 -2.86 35.79 13.18
C VAL A 12 -1.78 36.85 13.45
N SER A 13 -0.53 36.45 13.66
CA SER A 13 0.58 37.39 13.86
C SER A 13 0.89 38.21 12.61
N GLY A 14 0.89 37.59 11.41
CA GLY A 14 1.10 38.30 10.14
C GLY A 14 0.03 39.34 9.81
N ALA A 15 -1.25 39.03 10.11
CA ALA A 15 -2.35 39.98 9.95
C ALA A 15 -2.26 41.15 10.93
N LEU A 16 -1.77 40.92 12.17
CA LEU A 16 -1.59 41.96 13.18
C LEU A 16 -0.45 42.93 12.81
N PHE A 17 0.66 42.42 12.24
CA PHE A 17 1.78 43.24 11.78
C PHE A 17 1.44 44.06 10.52
N GLY A 18 0.65 43.49 9.59
CA GLY A 18 0.12 44.23 8.45
C GLY A 18 -0.83 45.36 8.85
N ALA A 19 -1.73 45.10 9.81
CA ALA A 19 -2.66 46.11 10.32
C ALA A 19 -1.95 47.23 11.10
N THR A 20 -0.90 46.93 11.88
CA THR A 20 -0.13 47.96 12.61
C THR A 20 0.72 48.83 11.70
N ALA A 21 1.32 48.27 10.64
CA ALA A 21 2.04 49.07 9.64
C ALA A 21 1.08 50.00 8.86
N MET A 22 -0.13 49.51 8.53
CA MET A 22 -1.16 50.31 7.88
C MET A 22 -1.73 51.39 8.81
N LEU A 23 -1.93 51.07 10.11
CA LEU A 23 -2.33 52.05 11.14
C LEU A 23 -1.25 53.10 11.40
N ALA A 24 0.04 52.75 11.34
CA ALA A 24 1.14 53.71 11.45
C ALA A 24 1.20 54.63 10.23
N ALA A 25 1.02 54.10 9.01
CA ALA A 25 0.94 54.90 7.79
C ALA A 25 -0.31 55.81 7.80
N ILE A 26 -1.46 55.31 8.30
CA ILE A 26 -2.68 56.09 8.46
C ILE A 26 -2.51 57.16 9.55
N ALA A 27 -1.85 56.85 10.68
CA ALA A 27 -1.57 57.82 11.75
C ALA A 27 -0.61 58.93 11.29
N VAL A 28 0.34 58.62 10.40
CA VAL A 28 1.18 59.65 9.75
C VAL A 28 0.37 60.47 8.73
N SER A 29 -0.62 59.88 8.05
CA SER A 29 -1.52 60.60 7.14
C SER A 29 -2.66 61.38 7.83
N ALA A 30 -2.97 61.03 9.09
CA ALA A 30 -4.05 61.59 9.90
C ALA A 30 -3.53 62.50 11.03
N ALA A 31 -2.21 62.72 11.11
CA ALA A 31 -1.65 63.76 11.97
C ALA A 31 -2.32 65.10 11.61
N PRO A 32 -2.89 65.81 12.59
CA PRO A 32 -3.74 66.96 12.31
C PRO A 32 -2.95 68.03 11.57
N LYS A 33 -3.56 68.56 10.50
CA LYS A 33 -3.21 69.87 9.92
C LYS A 33 -3.43 70.93 11.00
N VAL A 34 -2.49 71.06 11.95
CA VAL A 34 -2.50 72.13 12.94
C VAL A 34 -1.81 73.32 12.32
N ALA A 35 -2.65 74.29 11.96
CA ALA A 35 -2.40 75.72 11.78
C ALA A 35 -1.33 76.12 10.75
N THR A 36 -1.84 76.64 9.64
CA THR A 36 -1.23 77.72 8.86
C THR A 36 -0.89 78.90 9.78
N ASP A 37 0.34 78.95 10.27
CA ASP A 37 1.05 80.20 10.48
C ASP A 37 2.24 80.22 9.53
N SER A 38 2.49 81.38 8.94
CA SER A 38 3.50 81.63 7.91
C SER A 38 4.93 81.50 8.46
N THR A 39 5.34 80.28 8.77
CA THR A 39 6.73 79.90 9.00
C THR A 39 7.17 79.05 7.83
N SER A 40 8.22 79.53 7.17
CA SER A 40 8.96 78.85 6.11
C SER A 40 8.97 77.34 6.31
N LEU A 41 8.51 76.58 5.32
CA LEU A 41 8.79 75.14 5.19
C LEU A 41 10.28 74.95 5.41
N THR A 42 10.65 74.54 6.62
CA THR A 42 12.06 74.28 6.93
C THR A 42 12.45 73.02 6.15
N SER A 43 13.66 73.00 5.61
CA SER A 43 14.21 71.84 4.90
C SER A 43 14.11 70.54 5.71
N ALA A 44 13.99 70.65 7.04
CA ALA A 44 13.78 69.53 7.96
C ALA A 44 12.48 68.76 7.71
N ASP A 45 11.33 69.43 7.55
CA ASP A 45 10.01 68.76 7.40
C ASP A 45 9.86 68.10 6.02
N LEU A 46 10.41 68.72 4.97
CA LEU A 46 10.46 68.13 3.64
C LEU A 46 11.38 66.90 3.59
N SER A 47 12.48 66.93 4.36
CA SER A 47 13.40 65.78 4.46
C SER A 47 12.78 64.61 5.24
N ALA A 48 11.99 64.90 6.28
CA ALA A 48 11.31 63.89 7.09
C ALA A 48 10.21 63.17 6.29
N PHE A 49 9.42 63.91 5.51
CA PHE A 49 8.39 63.33 4.64
C PHE A 49 8.99 62.55 3.46
N GLY A 50 10.08 63.07 2.85
CA GLY A 50 10.81 62.36 1.80
C GLY A 50 11.46 61.05 2.29
N GLY A 51 12.02 61.06 3.50
CA GLY A 51 12.57 59.87 4.15
C GLY A 51 11.52 58.79 4.43
N ALA A 52 10.31 59.18 4.83
CA ALA A 52 9.21 58.24 5.09
C ALA A 52 8.71 57.54 3.81
N ILE A 53 8.61 58.25 2.68
CA ILE A 53 8.21 57.66 1.39
C ILE A 53 9.28 56.70 0.88
N VAL A 54 10.56 57.11 0.91
CA VAL A 54 11.67 56.24 0.50
C VAL A 54 11.77 55.01 1.40
N GLY A 55 11.60 55.17 2.72
CA GLY A 55 11.56 54.07 3.66
C GLY A 55 10.40 53.09 3.41
N ALA A 56 9.21 53.59 3.10
CA ALA A 56 8.04 52.75 2.80
C ALA A 56 8.21 51.95 1.50
N ILE A 57 8.81 52.55 0.46
CA ILE A 57 9.10 51.86 -0.80
C ILE A 57 10.14 50.75 -0.58
N VAL A 58 11.25 51.05 0.10
CA VAL A 58 12.29 50.06 0.39
C VAL A 58 11.76 48.94 1.29
N GLY A 59 10.98 49.28 2.32
CA GLY A 59 10.33 48.32 3.20
C GLY A 59 9.33 47.41 2.46
N GLY A 60 8.52 47.98 1.57
CA GLY A 60 7.58 47.23 0.73
C GLY A 60 8.28 46.27 -0.24
N VAL A 61 9.39 46.69 -0.85
CA VAL A 61 10.19 45.83 -1.75
C VAL A 61 10.81 44.66 -0.98
N ILE A 62 11.40 44.90 0.19
CA ILE A 62 11.98 43.82 1.03
C ILE A 62 10.90 42.83 1.48
N ALA A 63 9.75 43.33 1.93
CA ALA A 63 8.63 42.49 2.34
C ALA A 63 8.11 41.62 1.17
N TYR A 64 8.02 42.19 -0.03
CA TYR A 64 7.64 41.45 -1.24
C TYR A 64 8.62 40.32 -1.56
N PHE A 65 9.93 40.57 -1.50
CA PHE A 65 10.94 39.52 -1.73
C PHE A 65 10.91 38.42 -0.67
N LEU A 66 10.74 38.77 0.60
CA LEU A 66 10.58 37.79 1.69
C LEU A 66 9.33 36.93 1.50
N GLN A 67 8.20 37.52 1.12
CA GLN A 67 6.96 36.80 0.86
C GLN A 67 7.08 35.86 -0.34
N MET A 68 7.73 36.32 -1.42
CA MET A 68 7.96 35.50 -2.62
C MET A 68 8.89 34.31 -2.33
N SER A 69 9.92 34.52 -1.50
CA SER A 69 10.81 33.46 -1.01
C SER A 69 10.03 32.44 -0.16
N ALA A 70 9.23 32.90 0.79
CA ALA A 70 8.42 32.05 1.65
C ALA A 70 7.39 31.21 0.87
N LEU A 71 6.73 31.79 -0.15
CA LEU A 71 5.80 31.06 -1.01
C LEU A 71 6.50 29.97 -1.84
N ARG A 72 7.71 30.25 -2.36
CA ARG A 72 8.51 29.26 -3.09
C ARG A 72 8.98 28.13 -2.17
N ALA A 73 9.45 28.46 -0.97
CA ALA A 73 9.84 27.47 0.04
C ALA A 73 8.64 26.60 0.43
N GLN A 74 7.49 27.21 0.70
CA GLN A 74 6.25 26.49 1.04
C GLN A 74 5.77 25.59 -0.11
N LYS A 75 5.87 26.03 -1.36
CA LYS A 75 5.53 25.19 -2.52
C LYS A 75 6.46 23.99 -2.62
N SER A 76 7.76 24.20 -2.46
CA SER A 76 8.76 23.13 -2.47
C SER A 76 8.54 22.12 -1.34
N GLU A 77 8.22 22.58 -0.13
CA GLU A 77 7.91 21.71 1.01
C GLU A 77 6.67 20.85 0.75
N ARG A 78 5.61 21.44 0.16
CA ARG A 78 4.40 20.70 -0.22
C ARG A 78 4.72 19.64 -1.27
N GLU A 79 5.44 20.01 -2.33
CA GLU A 79 5.83 19.05 -3.36
C GLU A 79 6.71 17.92 -2.82
N GLN A 80 7.58 18.21 -1.86
CA GLN A 80 8.42 17.20 -1.21
C GLN A 80 7.58 16.27 -0.32
N LYS A 81 6.65 16.83 0.45
CA LYS A 81 5.73 16.05 1.28
C LYS A 81 4.84 15.14 0.44
N ASP A 82 4.26 15.66 -0.65
CA ASP A 82 3.43 14.88 -1.56
C ASP A 82 4.22 13.73 -2.20
N ARG A 83 5.49 13.96 -2.55
CA ARG A 83 6.38 12.89 -3.06
C ARG A 83 6.65 11.84 -2.00
N GLN A 84 6.97 12.24 -0.77
CA GLN A 84 7.23 11.31 0.34
C GLN A 84 5.99 10.47 0.65
N GLU A 85 4.80 11.08 0.64
CA GLU A 85 3.53 10.39 0.87
C GLU A 85 3.25 9.36 -0.22
N ARG A 86 3.43 9.73 -1.50
CA ARG A 86 3.30 8.77 -2.62
C ARG A 86 4.31 7.62 -2.53
N GLN A 87 5.55 7.90 -2.11
CA GLN A 87 6.55 6.87 -1.92
C GLN A 87 6.18 5.94 -0.75
N ALA A 88 5.66 6.46 0.35
CA ALA A 88 5.19 5.66 1.47
C ALA A 88 4.04 4.73 1.06
N LEU A 89 3.04 5.25 0.33
CA LEU A 89 1.95 4.45 -0.22
C LEU A 89 2.45 3.38 -1.22
N ALA A 90 3.41 3.73 -2.07
CA ALA A 90 4.04 2.79 -2.98
C ALA A 90 4.74 1.64 -2.26
N HIS A 91 5.47 1.94 -1.18
CA HIS A 91 6.12 0.91 -0.36
C HIS A 91 5.10 0.03 0.36
N ALA A 92 4.06 0.62 0.96
CA ALA A 92 2.99 -0.14 1.62
C ALA A 92 2.33 -1.13 0.65
N LEU A 93 2.01 -0.66 -0.56
CA LEU A 93 1.44 -1.50 -1.61
C LEU A 93 2.39 -2.64 -2.03
N VAL A 94 3.69 -2.36 -2.21
CA VAL A 94 4.69 -3.39 -2.53
C VAL A 94 4.79 -4.44 -1.42
N PHE A 95 4.77 -4.04 -0.14
CA PHE A 95 4.78 -4.99 0.98
C PHE A 95 3.54 -5.88 1.01
N LYS A 96 2.35 -5.32 0.76
CA LYS A 96 1.11 -6.10 0.69
C LYS A 96 1.15 -7.10 -0.48
N MET A 97 1.62 -6.68 -1.65
CA MET A 97 1.81 -7.57 -2.80
C MET A 97 2.84 -8.67 -2.54
N LEU A 98 3.97 -8.35 -1.90
CA LEU A 98 4.97 -9.33 -1.48
C LEU A 98 4.37 -10.35 -0.51
N SER A 99 3.57 -9.90 0.45
CA SER A 99 2.87 -10.79 1.39
C SER A 99 1.98 -11.78 0.64
N MET A 100 1.21 -11.32 -0.35
CA MET A 100 0.34 -12.21 -1.15
C MET A 100 1.15 -13.20 -1.98
N VAL A 101 2.22 -12.75 -2.65
CA VAL A 101 3.11 -13.64 -3.43
C VAL A 101 3.73 -14.70 -2.54
N ASN A 102 4.19 -14.34 -1.34
CA ASN A 102 4.74 -15.30 -0.39
C ASN A 102 3.68 -16.30 0.08
N ASN A 103 2.45 -15.86 0.35
CA ASN A 103 1.35 -16.75 0.73
C ASN A 103 1.05 -17.76 -0.40
N PHE A 104 0.98 -17.31 -1.66
CA PHE A 104 0.81 -18.22 -2.79
C PHE A 104 2.00 -19.16 -2.98
N ALA A 105 3.23 -18.68 -2.77
CA ALA A 105 4.42 -19.53 -2.81
C ALA A 105 4.34 -20.65 -1.76
N HIS A 106 3.89 -20.34 -0.54
CA HIS A 106 3.67 -21.34 0.50
C HIS A 106 2.58 -22.35 0.11
N PHE A 107 1.47 -21.92 -0.49
CA PHE A 107 0.44 -22.85 -0.98
C PHE A 107 0.98 -23.77 -2.06
N LYS A 108 1.71 -23.21 -3.04
CA LYS A 108 2.33 -23.97 -4.13
C LYS A 108 3.33 -25.00 -3.58
N LEU A 109 4.23 -24.59 -2.69
CA LEU A 109 5.20 -25.48 -2.07
C LEU A 109 4.52 -26.62 -1.32
N HIS A 110 3.48 -26.31 -0.54
CA HIS A 110 2.72 -27.34 0.18
C HIS A 110 2.08 -28.36 -0.77
N VAL A 111 1.53 -27.90 -1.90
CA VAL A 111 1.01 -28.79 -2.95
C VAL A 111 2.10 -29.68 -3.54
N GLU A 112 3.25 -29.09 -3.90
CA GLU A 112 4.38 -29.81 -4.48
C GLU A 112 4.97 -30.84 -3.50
N GLU A 113 5.03 -30.52 -2.21
CA GLU A 113 5.42 -31.45 -1.14
C GLU A 113 4.42 -32.60 -0.96
N CYS A 114 3.11 -32.35 -1.07
CA CYS A 114 2.12 -33.42 -1.02
C CYS A 114 2.21 -34.34 -2.23
N GLN A 115 2.42 -33.78 -3.43
CA GLN A 115 2.58 -34.54 -4.67
C GLN A 115 3.86 -35.40 -4.67
N SER A 116 4.98 -34.84 -4.21
CA SER A 116 6.26 -35.56 -4.19
C SER A 116 6.23 -36.80 -3.29
N ARG A 117 5.52 -36.75 -2.16
CA ARG A 117 5.30 -37.91 -1.27
C ARG A 117 4.62 -39.07 -1.99
N VAL A 118 3.58 -38.78 -2.78
CA VAL A 118 2.85 -39.82 -3.55
C VAL A 118 3.71 -40.40 -4.65
N ILE A 119 4.39 -39.54 -5.42
CA ILE A 119 5.25 -39.99 -6.51
C ILE A 119 6.34 -40.93 -5.97
N ALA A 120 6.91 -40.62 -4.81
CA ALA A 120 7.92 -41.45 -4.15
C ALA A 120 7.39 -42.80 -3.66
N ALA A 121 6.13 -42.87 -3.22
CA ALA A 121 5.58 -44.08 -2.59
C ALA A 121 4.83 -45.02 -3.55
N SER A 122 4.11 -44.48 -4.54
CA SER A 122 3.14 -45.25 -5.34
C SER A 122 3.18 -44.92 -6.84
N GLY A 123 4.09 -44.05 -7.29
CA GLY A 123 4.27 -43.69 -8.71
C GLY A 123 3.28 -42.64 -9.23
N HIS A 124 2.00 -42.71 -8.86
CA HIS A 124 1.00 -41.64 -9.04
C HIS A 124 -0.34 -42.00 -8.38
N THR A 125 -1.16 -41.00 -8.02
CA THR A 125 -2.59 -41.22 -7.72
C THR A 125 -3.44 -40.22 -8.49
N GLU A 126 -4.55 -40.68 -9.06
CA GLU A 126 -5.49 -39.84 -9.83
C GLU A 126 -6.39 -38.97 -8.92
N ASN A 127 -6.34 -39.20 -7.60
CA ASN A 127 -7.26 -38.59 -6.65
C ASN A 127 -6.52 -37.64 -5.69
N PRO A 128 -6.37 -36.35 -6.03
CA PRO A 128 -5.86 -35.30 -5.14
C PRO A 128 -6.28 -35.37 -3.68
N ALA A 129 -7.54 -35.75 -3.39
CA ALA A 129 -8.04 -35.83 -2.02
C ALA A 129 -7.30 -36.86 -1.14
N THR A 130 -6.67 -37.89 -1.73
CA THR A 130 -5.97 -38.93 -0.97
C THR A 130 -4.64 -38.46 -0.41
N TYR A 131 -4.03 -37.42 -1.00
CA TYR A 131 -2.68 -36.98 -0.64
C TYR A 131 -2.57 -35.51 -0.28
N LEU A 132 -3.43 -34.64 -0.82
CA LEU A 132 -3.34 -33.21 -0.55
C LEU A 132 -3.75 -32.93 0.88
N LEU A 133 -2.82 -32.62 1.77
CA LEU A 133 -3.14 -32.33 3.18
C LEU A 133 -3.77 -30.94 3.33
N PRO A 134 -4.68 -30.72 4.29
CA PRO A 134 -5.21 -29.40 4.58
C PRO A 134 -4.16 -28.52 5.26
N ILE A 135 -4.22 -27.20 5.01
CA ILE A 135 -3.36 -26.21 5.66
C ILE A 135 -4.06 -25.71 6.92
N ILE A 136 -3.47 -25.94 8.09
CA ILE A 136 -4.09 -25.60 9.38
C ILE A 136 -3.95 -24.10 9.71
N ASN A 137 -2.79 -23.51 9.39
CA ASN A 137 -2.51 -22.11 9.70
C ASN A 137 -2.57 -21.25 8.43
N LEU A 138 -3.79 -20.89 8.03
CA LEU A 138 -3.99 -20.02 6.86
C LEU A 138 -3.57 -18.57 7.19
N PRO A 139 -2.95 -17.87 6.23
CA PRO A 139 -2.56 -16.47 6.42
C PRO A 139 -3.79 -15.56 6.51
N MET A 140 -3.58 -14.37 7.07
CA MET A 140 -4.63 -13.35 7.15
C MET A 140 -4.96 -12.78 5.76
N PRO A 141 -6.23 -12.43 5.50
CA PRO A 141 -6.61 -11.70 4.29
C PRO A 141 -5.85 -10.38 4.17
N VAL A 142 -5.45 -10.04 2.94
CA VAL A 142 -4.75 -8.78 2.64
C VAL A 142 -5.76 -7.75 2.13
N GLN A 143 -5.70 -6.53 2.66
CA GLN A 143 -6.58 -5.42 2.28
C GLN A 143 -5.78 -4.30 1.63
N LEU A 144 -6.16 -3.95 0.41
CA LEU A 144 -5.63 -2.78 -0.30
C LEU A 144 -6.43 -1.54 0.10
N GLU A 145 -5.72 -0.47 0.43
CA GLU A 145 -6.33 0.79 0.84
C GLU A 145 -6.68 1.66 -0.36
N SER A 146 -7.74 2.45 -0.24
CA SER A 146 -8.17 3.38 -1.28
C SER A 146 -7.09 4.41 -1.62
N ALA A 147 -6.27 4.82 -0.66
CA ALA A 147 -5.15 5.72 -0.87
C ALA A 147 -4.06 5.09 -1.75
N GLU A 148 -3.75 3.80 -1.55
CA GLU A 148 -2.79 3.05 -2.37
C GLU A 148 -3.30 2.93 -3.82
N MET A 149 -4.59 2.62 -3.99
CA MET A 149 -5.22 2.51 -5.31
C MET A 149 -5.35 3.87 -6.00
N GLY A 150 -5.64 4.93 -5.25
CA GLY A 150 -5.68 6.30 -5.77
C GLY A 150 -4.29 6.77 -6.24
N MET A 151 -3.24 6.41 -5.49
CA MET A 151 -1.85 6.64 -5.91
C MET A 151 -1.55 5.87 -7.20
N LEU A 152 -1.88 4.58 -7.26
CA LEU A 152 -1.62 3.75 -8.44
C LEU A 152 -2.36 4.26 -9.68
N LEU A 153 -3.64 4.64 -9.53
CA LEU A 153 -4.45 5.27 -10.58
C LEU A 153 -3.80 6.55 -11.11
N SER A 154 -3.21 7.36 -10.22
CA SER A 154 -2.52 8.60 -10.62
C SER A 154 -1.28 8.38 -11.49
N LEU A 155 -0.75 7.16 -11.56
CA LEU A 155 0.40 6.82 -12.40
C LEU A 155 0.04 6.56 -13.87
N GLY A 156 -1.25 6.36 -14.16
CA GLY A 156 -1.80 6.25 -15.52
C GLY A 156 -1.46 4.94 -16.24
N ASP A 157 -1.29 3.83 -15.51
CA ASP A 157 -1.08 2.50 -16.09
C ASP A 157 -2.26 1.59 -15.70
N ASP A 158 -3.28 1.56 -16.57
CA ASP A 158 -4.53 0.84 -16.34
C ASP A 158 -4.30 -0.67 -16.21
N ARG A 159 -3.31 -1.22 -16.92
CA ARG A 159 -3.02 -2.66 -16.86
C ARG A 159 -2.47 -3.03 -15.49
N ALA A 160 -1.46 -2.30 -15.01
CA ALA A 160 -0.89 -2.53 -13.68
C ALA A 160 -1.94 -2.30 -12.57
N LEU A 161 -2.79 -1.28 -12.73
CA LEU A 161 -3.90 -1.01 -11.81
C LEU A 161 -4.86 -2.20 -11.74
N ASN A 162 -5.35 -2.68 -12.88
CA ASN A 162 -6.31 -3.79 -12.92
C ASN A 162 -5.72 -5.07 -12.33
N SER A 163 -4.48 -5.42 -12.68
CA SER A 163 -3.82 -6.61 -12.13
C SER A 163 -3.65 -6.53 -10.60
N VAL A 164 -3.30 -5.36 -10.06
CA VAL A 164 -3.20 -5.17 -8.60
C VAL A 164 -4.58 -5.23 -7.93
N LEU A 165 -5.61 -4.65 -8.56
CA LEU A 165 -6.98 -4.70 -8.06
C LEU A 165 -7.53 -6.12 -7.98
N GLU A 166 -7.15 -6.99 -8.90
CA GLU A 166 -7.57 -8.40 -8.94
C GLU A 166 -6.77 -9.28 -7.96
N ALA A 167 -5.51 -8.94 -7.68
CA ALA A 167 -4.63 -9.74 -6.84
C ALA A 167 -5.19 -10.00 -5.42
N ALA A 168 -5.72 -8.96 -4.75
CA ALA A 168 -6.24 -9.10 -3.39
C ALA A 168 -7.55 -9.94 -3.31
N PRO A 169 -8.56 -9.73 -4.18
CA PRO A 169 -9.70 -10.64 -4.30
C PRO A 169 -9.30 -12.08 -4.58
N ILE A 170 -8.37 -12.34 -5.51
CA ILE A 170 -7.89 -13.69 -5.83
C ILE A 170 -7.25 -14.31 -4.58
N HIS A 171 -6.34 -13.60 -3.92
CA HIS A 171 -5.70 -14.05 -2.68
C HIS A 171 -6.72 -14.33 -1.57
N ASN A 172 -7.68 -13.44 -1.35
CA ASN A 172 -8.64 -13.60 -0.25
C ASN A 172 -9.68 -14.69 -0.55
N SER A 173 -9.95 -14.98 -1.83
CA SER A 173 -10.91 -16.03 -2.23
C SER A 173 -10.36 -17.46 -2.08
N ILE A 174 -9.04 -17.66 -2.10
CA ILE A 174 -8.46 -19.02 -1.95
C ILE A 174 -8.45 -19.48 -0.48
N LEU A 175 -8.38 -18.55 0.48
CA LEU A 175 -8.35 -18.86 1.91
C LEU A 175 -9.57 -19.66 2.39
N PRO A 176 -10.83 -19.23 2.14
CA PRO A 176 -11.99 -20.02 2.54
C PRO A 176 -12.08 -21.36 1.81
N ALA A 177 -11.55 -21.48 0.59
CA ALA A 177 -11.53 -22.75 -0.13
C ALA A 177 -10.63 -23.78 0.56
N TRP A 178 -9.47 -23.36 1.07
CA TRP A 178 -8.62 -24.24 1.89
C TRP A 178 -9.27 -24.62 3.21
N ALA A 179 -9.97 -23.70 3.86
CA ALA A 179 -10.68 -23.97 5.11
C ALA A 179 -11.80 -25.00 4.90
N GLU A 180 -12.60 -24.82 3.85
CA GLU A 180 -13.69 -25.75 3.50
C GLU A 180 -13.15 -27.14 3.14
N TYR A 181 -12.02 -27.21 2.42
CA TYR A 181 -11.37 -28.47 2.13
C TYR A 181 -10.97 -29.25 3.39
N ALA A 182 -10.50 -28.53 4.43
CA ALA A 182 -10.18 -29.15 5.71
C ALA A 182 -11.43 -29.73 6.40
N VAL A 183 -12.57 -29.03 6.32
CA VAL A 183 -13.86 -29.49 6.85
C VAL A 183 -14.32 -30.75 6.11
N LEU A 184 -14.35 -30.72 4.77
CA LEU A 184 -14.75 -31.88 3.95
C LEU A 184 -13.90 -33.12 4.26
N ARG A 185 -12.57 -32.94 4.40
CA ARG A 185 -11.68 -34.04 4.75
C ARG A 185 -11.95 -34.57 6.16
N SER A 186 -12.24 -33.69 7.13
CA SER A 186 -12.61 -34.11 8.49
C SER A 186 -13.93 -34.89 8.50
N GLU A 187 -14.92 -34.49 7.71
CA GLU A 187 -16.19 -35.22 7.58
C GLU A 187 -15.97 -36.62 6.99
N ILE A 188 -15.16 -36.73 5.93
CA ILE A 188 -14.80 -38.04 5.33
C ILE A 188 -14.13 -38.95 6.36
N ASN A 189 -13.17 -38.42 7.13
CA ASN A 189 -12.47 -39.16 8.18
C ASN A 189 -13.38 -39.55 9.36
N ALA A 190 -14.49 -38.85 9.59
CA ALA A 190 -15.47 -39.23 10.60
C ALA A 190 -16.39 -40.38 10.13
N MET A 191 -16.56 -40.53 8.81
CA MET A 191 -17.43 -41.55 8.21
C MET A 191 -16.70 -42.86 7.88
N MET A 192 -15.36 -42.86 7.85
CA MET A 192 -14.55 -44.05 7.59
C MET A 192 -13.45 -44.22 8.64
N PRO A 193 -12.97 -45.46 8.90
CA PRO A 193 -11.69 -45.65 9.57
C PRO A 193 -10.60 -44.82 8.88
N PRO A 194 -9.56 -44.35 9.59
CA PRO A 194 -8.56 -43.43 9.02
C PRO A 194 -8.01 -43.98 7.71
N LEU A 195 -8.36 -43.29 6.63
CA LEU A 195 -8.05 -43.67 5.25
C LEU A 195 -6.60 -43.49 4.88
N ILE A 196 -5.85 -42.83 5.74
CA ILE A 196 -4.52 -42.31 5.47
C ILE A 196 -3.60 -42.90 6.50
N ASP A 197 -2.57 -43.58 6.01
CA ASP A 197 -1.45 -43.96 6.85
C ASP A 197 -0.77 -42.68 7.35
N MET A 198 -0.86 -42.43 8.66
CA MET A 198 -0.31 -41.25 9.31
C MET A 198 1.23 -41.16 9.17
N ALA A 199 1.91 -42.27 8.85
CA ALA A 199 3.35 -42.29 8.60
C ALA A 199 3.72 -41.79 7.20
N THR A 200 2.87 -42.03 6.19
CA THR A 200 3.17 -41.72 4.78
C THR A 200 2.32 -40.56 4.24
N GLY A 201 1.19 -40.23 4.88
CA GLY A 201 0.24 -39.23 4.41
C GLY A 201 -0.55 -39.67 3.17
N ILE A 202 -0.49 -40.96 2.83
CA ILE A 202 -1.10 -41.55 1.63
C ILE A 202 -2.24 -42.48 2.06
N GLY A 203 -3.34 -42.43 1.32
CA GLY A 203 -4.50 -43.27 1.59
C GLY A 203 -4.98 -44.06 0.38
N GLU A 204 -5.32 -45.33 0.61
CA GLU A 204 -6.09 -46.15 -0.33
C GLU A 204 -7.56 -46.12 0.10
N VAL A 205 -8.44 -45.71 -0.82
CA VAL A 205 -9.84 -45.46 -0.50
C VAL A 205 -10.70 -46.45 -1.28
N ALA A 206 -11.30 -47.41 -0.58
CA ALA A 206 -12.28 -48.33 -1.14
C ALA A 206 -13.64 -48.05 -0.47
N PHE A 207 -14.59 -47.53 -1.24
CA PHE A 207 -15.96 -47.25 -0.78
C PHE A 207 -16.97 -47.76 -1.80
N GLN A 208 -18.16 -48.12 -1.34
CA GLN A 208 -19.26 -48.51 -2.22
C GLN A 208 -19.69 -47.31 -3.08
N GLN A 209 -19.78 -47.51 -4.39
CA GLN A 209 -20.30 -46.49 -5.31
C GLN A 209 -21.71 -46.05 -4.89
N GLY A 210 -21.97 -44.75 -4.93
CA GLY A 210 -23.25 -44.15 -4.53
C GLY A 210 -23.47 -44.03 -3.02
N SER A 211 -22.51 -44.46 -2.19
CA SER A 211 -22.56 -44.19 -0.74
C SER A 211 -22.41 -42.69 -0.44
N PRO A 212 -22.92 -42.18 0.69
CA PRO A 212 -22.72 -40.78 1.11
C PRO A 212 -21.23 -40.38 1.17
N VAL A 213 -20.38 -41.33 1.54
CA VAL A 213 -18.93 -41.16 1.59
C VAL A 213 -18.33 -40.98 0.20
N ALA A 214 -18.81 -41.74 -0.80
CA ALA A 214 -18.39 -41.60 -2.19
C ALA A 214 -18.66 -40.19 -2.74
N VAL A 215 -19.83 -39.64 -2.41
CA VAL A 215 -20.23 -38.29 -2.82
C VAL A 215 -19.31 -37.24 -2.19
N LYS A 216 -19.10 -37.32 -0.88
CA LYS A 216 -18.23 -36.39 -0.14
C LYS A 216 -16.77 -36.48 -0.59
N PHE A 217 -16.28 -37.69 -0.86
CA PHE A 217 -14.95 -37.90 -1.40
C PHE A 217 -14.80 -37.27 -2.79
N PHE A 218 -15.80 -37.43 -3.67
CA PHE A 218 -15.79 -36.78 -4.98
C PHE A 218 -15.75 -35.25 -4.87
N GLU A 219 -16.56 -34.65 -3.99
CA GLU A 219 -16.53 -33.21 -3.72
C GLU A 219 -15.16 -32.74 -3.21
N ALA A 220 -14.58 -33.45 -2.24
CA ALA A 220 -13.24 -33.16 -1.73
C ALA A 220 -12.17 -33.29 -2.82
N ASN A 221 -12.30 -34.27 -3.72
CA ASN A 221 -11.36 -34.48 -4.82
C ASN A 221 -11.42 -33.35 -5.85
N GLN A 222 -12.62 -32.90 -6.21
CA GLN A 222 -12.80 -31.73 -7.08
C GLN A 222 -12.20 -30.47 -6.46
N MET A 223 -12.45 -30.25 -5.16
CA MET A 223 -11.89 -29.11 -4.45
C MET A 223 -10.36 -29.16 -4.37
N ALA A 224 -9.80 -30.33 -4.05
CA ALA A 224 -8.36 -30.55 -4.04
C ALA A 224 -7.72 -30.29 -5.41
N GLN A 225 -8.31 -30.79 -6.50
CA GLN A 225 -7.83 -30.52 -7.86
C GLN A 225 -7.81 -29.01 -8.16
N GLN A 226 -8.88 -28.30 -7.81
CA GLN A 226 -8.96 -26.85 -8.00
C GLN A 226 -7.91 -26.10 -7.16
N LEU A 227 -7.67 -26.51 -5.91
CA LEU A 227 -6.65 -25.91 -5.05
C LEU A 227 -5.24 -26.09 -5.62
N ILE A 228 -4.94 -27.25 -6.21
CA ILE A 228 -3.67 -27.54 -6.88
C ILE A 228 -3.47 -26.62 -8.08
N GLU A 229 -4.44 -26.55 -8.99
CA GLU A 229 -4.37 -25.70 -10.18
C GLU A 229 -4.23 -24.23 -9.82
N ARG A 230 -4.98 -23.78 -8.80
CA ARG A 230 -4.93 -22.41 -8.28
C ARG A 230 -3.57 -22.09 -7.66
N ALA A 231 -2.99 -22.98 -6.87
CA ALA A 231 -1.73 -22.70 -6.19
C ALA A 231 -0.61 -22.36 -7.19
N THR A 232 -0.54 -23.06 -8.33
CA THR A 232 0.46 -22.77 -9.37
C THR A 232 0.11 -21.51 -10.17
N ARG A 233 -1.14 -21.39 -10.64
CA ARG A 233 -1.57 -20.27 -11.48
C ARG A 233 -1.54 -18.94 -10.71
N ASP A 234 -2.19 -18.91 -9.54
CA ASP A 234 -2.34 -17.69 -8.75
C ASP A 234 -0.97 -17.20 -8.24
N PHE A 235 -0.01 -18.11 -7.96
CA PHE A 235 1.38 -17.74 -7.68
C PHE A 235 2.07 -17.05 -8.86
N ALA A 236 1.98 -17.63 -10.07
CA ALA A 236 2.61 -17.07 -11.25
C ALA A 236 2.05 -15.67 -11.57
N GLU A 237 0.72 -15.54 -11.55
CA GLU A 237 0.03 -14.29 -11.82
C GLU A 237 0.35 -13.20 -10.78
N ALA A 238 0.37 -13.54 -9.49
CA ALA A 238 0.75 -12.60 -8.44
C ALA A 238 2.23 -12.17 -8.56
N SER A 239 3.12 -13.09 -8.92
CA SER A 239 4.55 -12.80 -9.13
C SER A 239 4.75 -11.81 -10.29
N ASP A 240 4.08 -12.05 -11.41
CA ASP A 240 4.15 -11.18 -12.58
C ASP A 240 3.53 -9.80 -12.31
N THR A 241 2.42 -9.76 -11.57
CA THR A 241 1.79 -8.51 -11.12
C THR A 241 2.74 -7.70 -10.23
N LEU A 242 3.43 -8.34 -9.28
CA LEU A 242 4.40 -7.68 -8.41
C LEU A 242 5.59 -7.12 -9.21
N LYS A 243 6.10 -7.86 -10.20
CA LYS A 243 7.18 -7.38 -11.09
C LYS A 243 6.73 -6.17 -11.90
N ALA A 244 5.54 -6.23 -12.49
CA ALA A 244 4.96 -5.12 -13.25
C ALA A 244 4.76 -3.88 -12.38
N LEU A 245 4.23 -4.06 -11.16
CA LEU A 245 4.07 -2.98 -10.18
C LEU A 245 5.42 -2.33 -9.82
N VAL A 246 6.44 -3.11 -9.48
CA VAL A 246 7.75 -2.54 -9.13
C VAL A 246 8.39 -1.81 -10.30
N MET A 247 8.26 -2.33 -11.52
CA MET A 247 8.73 -1.63 -12.72
C MET A 247 8.01 -0.29 -12.90
N LEU A 248 6.68 -0.26 -12.74
CA LEU A 248 5.91 0.97 -12.82
C LEU A 248 6.34 2.00 -11.76
N LEU A 249 6.46 1.58 -10.49
CA LEU A 249 6.85 2.46 -9.40
C LEU A 249 8.29 2.98 -9.55
N ARG A 250 9.20 2.15 -10.05
CA ARG A 250 10.57 2.58 -10.38
C ARG A 250 10.55 3.64 -11.48
N ASN A 251 9.80 3.41 -12.55
CA ASN A 251 9.78 4.30 -13.71
C ASN A 251 9.05 5.63 -13.43
N LYS A 252 7.98 5.61 -12.64
CA LYS A 252 7.12 6.78 -12.39
C LYS A 252 7.45 7.54 -11.10
N LEU A 253 7.91 6.84 -10.06
CA LEU A 253 8.18 7.43 -8.74
C LEU A 253 9.66 7.41 -8.34
N GLY A 254 10.52 6.79 -9.16
CA GLY A 254 11.95 6.68 -8.86
C GLY A 254 12.27 5.76 -7.68
N LEU A 255 11.36 4.84 -7.32
CA LEU A 255 11.60 3.89 -6.24
C LEU A 255 12.79 2.98 -6.58
N LYS A 256 13.75 2.88 -5.66
CA LYS A 256 14.88 1.96 -5.74
C LYS A 256 14.58 0.67 -4.96
N VAL A 257 13.55 -0.05 -5.39
CA VAL A 257 13.23 -1.38 -4.83
C VAL A 257 13.74 -2.43 -5.80
N SER A 258 14.56 -3.35 -5.30
CA SER A 258 14.96 -4.56 -6.01
C SER A 258 14.28 -5.73 -5.33
N ILE A 259 13.49 -6.48 -6.09
CA ILE A 259 12.96 -7.77 -5.64
C ILE A 259 13.97 -8.80 -6.14
N GLY A 260 14.67 -9.47 -5.21
CA GLY A 260 15.44 -10.65 -5.58
C GLY A 260 14.50 -11.73 -6.09
N ASP A 261 14.98 -12.61 -6.98
CA ASP A 261 14.18 -13.75 -7.40
C ASP A 261 13.68 -14.48 -6.15
N VAL A 262 12.35 -14.56 -6.00
CA VAL A 262 11.76 -15.41 -4.97
C VAL A 262 12.25 -16.82 -5.31
N PRO A 263 13.12 -17.43 -4.49
CA PRO A 263 13.70 -18.70 -4.85
C PRO A 263 12.55 -19.67 -5.07
N ALA A 264 12.48 -20.23 -6.27
CA ALA A 264 11.68 -21.41 -6.52
C ALA A 264 12.35 -22.53 -5.73
N ARG A 265 12.13 -22.56 -4.41
CA ARG A 265 12.55 -23.69 -3.58
C ARG A 265 11.85 -24.89 -4.19
N SER A 266 12.63 -25.76 -4.79
CA SER A 266 12.09 -27.00 -5.34
C SER A 266 11.89 -27.96 -4.17
N ALA A 267 10.89 -28.83 -4.24
CA ALA A 267 10.71 -29.86 -3.20
C ALA A 267 11.99 -30.71 -2.98
N SER A 268 12.89 -30.78 -3.96
CA SER A 268 14.20 -31.43 -3.84
C SER A 268 15.20 -30.74 -2.91
N ASP A 269 15.02 -29.45 -2.59
CA ASP A 269 15.90 -28.72 -1.67
C ASP A 269 15.59 -28.97 -0.19
N VAL A 270 14.44 -29.61 0.11
CA VAL A 270 13.99 -29.90 1.49
C VAL A 270 14.40 -31.32 1.94
N THR A 271 14.83 -32.17 1.01
CA THR A 271 15.21 -33.57 1.26
C THR A 271 16.71 -33.82 1.43
N ALA A 272 17.53 -32.77 1.54
CA ALA A 272 18.97 -32.85 1.84
C ALA A 272 19.26 -32.40 3.27
#